data_AF-A0A2V6YUL5-F1
#
_entry.id   AF-A0A2V6YUL5-F1
#
_cell.length_a   1.000
_cell.length_b   1.000
_cell.length_c   1.000
_cell.angle_alpha   90.00
_cell.angle_beta   90.00
_cell.angle_gamma   90.00
#
_symmetry.space_group_name_H-M   'P 1'
#
loop_
_entity.id
_entity.type
_entity.pdbx_description
1 polymer ?
#
loop_
_entity_poly.entity_id
_entity_poly.type
_entity_poly.pdbx_seq_one_letter_code
_entity_poly.pdbx_strand_id
1 'polypeptide(L)'
;MGPYDRHVFVCTGGETCPTQGETENYVKILRAGVQNAGRSSDVRINKSGCFSQCGHGPMIVVYPDDVWYAGVRESDLDEILTSHIIGGNPVERLRYDPGKPGPNKIVGEKKGAEGRAPASDVGRAGPAWKRVCRSDEVPANGMKAFPVDGVDVLIVHTGEAFVAYQALCPHEAVALEQGVHDGSVLTCLEHMWQFDVRTGAPIGDAETGLTGYRLKEERGELYVALEG
;
A
#
# COMPACT_ATOMS: atom_id res chain seq x y z
N MET A 1 1.66 25.80 9.35
CA MET A 1 2.45 24.67 9.88
C MET A 1 1.54 23.89 10.82
N GLY A 2 1.50 22.56 10.70
CA GLY A 2 0.72 21.72 11.61
C GLY A 2 1.27 21.80 13.04
N PRO A 3 0.56 21.28 14.05
CA PRO A 3 0.95 21.38 15.46
C PRO A 3 2.21 20.59 15.83
N TYR A 4 2.76 19.76 14.93
CA TYR A 4 3.96 18.97 15.14
C TYR A 4 4.86 19.06 13.90
N ASP A 5 6.17 19.08 14.13
CA ASP A 5 7.18 19.07 13.06
C ASP A 5 7.32 17.69 12.42
N ARG A 6 7.05 16.63 13.19
CA ARG A 6 7.21 15.24 12.75
C ARG A 6 6.07 14.35 13.19
N HIS A 7 5.58 13.54 12.27
CA HIS A 7 4.60 12.50 12.51
C HIS A 7 5.22 11.12 12.26
N VAL A 8 5.12 10.24 13.25
CA VAL A 8 5.58 8.85 13.16
C VAL A 8 4.36 7.95 13.25
N PHE A 9 4.15 7.09 12.26
CA PHE A 9 3.07 6.13 12.27
C PHE A 9 3.62 4.71 12.38
N VAL A 10 3.10 3.95 13.34
CA VAL A 10 3.39 2.52 13.50
C VAL A 10 2.22 1.72 12.95
N CYS A 11 2.49 0.77 12.05
CA CYS A 11 1.47 -0.14 11.53
C CYS A 11 1.03 -1.10 12.63
N THR A 12 -0.14 -0.85 13.23
CA THR A 12 -0.71 -1.69 14.30
C THR A 12 -1.90 -2.52 13.83
N GLY A 13 -2.25 -2.47 12.55
CA GLY A 13 -3.37 -3.21 11.95
C GLY A 13 -2.93 -4.27 10.95
N GLY A 14 -3.90 -5.08 10.51
CA GLY A 14 -3.70 -6.18 9.56
C GLY A 14 -3.23 -7.48 10.23
N GLU A 15 -3.04 -8.51 9.41
CA GLU A 15 -2.78 -9.88 9.90
C GLU A 15 -1.30 -10.16 10.22
N THR A 16 -0.39 -9.31 9.75
CA THR A 16 1.06 -9.58 9.79
C THR A 16 1.84 -8.68 10.73
N CYS A 17 1.73 -7.36 10.64
CA CYS A 17 2.53 -6.47 11.49
C CYS A 17 2.33 -6.73 13.00
N PRO A 18 1.10 -6.90 13.52
CA PRO A 18 0.89 -7.23 14.94
C PRO A 18 1.38 -8.62 15.36
N THR A 19 1.60 -9.54 14.41
CA THR A 19 2.09 -10.90 14.68
C THR A 19 3.61 -11.03 14.50
N GLN A 20 4.24 -10.09 13.81
CA GLN A 20 5.68 -10.03 13.54
C GLN A 20 6.44 -9.15 14.55
N GLY A 21 5.71 -8.47 15.43
CA GLY A 21 6.25 -7.74 16.56
C GLY A 21 5.12 -7.18 17.43
N GLU A 22 5.43 -6.81 18.66
CA GLU A 22 4.49 -6.20 19.60
C GLU A 22 4.24 -4.73 19.21
N THR A 23 3.61 -4.47 18.06
CA THR A 23 3.48 -3.13 17.47
C THR A 23 2.74 -2.14 18.38
N GLU A 24 1.84 -2.64 19.21
CA GLU A 24 1.20 -1.87 20.28
C GLU A 24 2.20 -1.42 21.36
N ASN A 25 3.17 -2.27 21.70
CA ASN A 25 4.28 -1.92 22.58
C ASN A 25 5.25 -0.93 21.92
N TYR A 26 5.47 -1.02 20.59
CA TYR A 26 6.36 -0.10 19.87
C TYR A 26 5.86 1.34 20.00
N VAL A 27 4.56 1.54 19.86
CA VAL A 27 3.91 2.84 20.07
C VAL A 27 4.14 3.37 21.49
N LYS A 28 4.05 2.50 22.51
CA LYS A 28 4.31 2.88 23.91
C LYS A 28 5.77 3.28 24.13
N ILE A 29 6.71 2.47 23.65
CA ILE A 29 8.14 2.72 23.75
C ILE A 29 8.52 4.04 23.08
N LEU A 30 8.09 4.25 21.82
CA LEU A 30 8.39 5.47 21.07
C LEU A 30 7.76 6.72 21.72
N ARG A 31 6.53 6.62 22.24
CA ARG A 31 5.90 7.73 22.98
C ARG A 31 6.66 8.09 24.25
N ALA A 32 7.02 7.10 25.05
CA ALA A 32 7.81 7.31 26.26
C ALA A 32 9.19 7.89 25.93
N GLY A 33 9.82 7.40 24.86
CA GLY A 33 11.10 7.90 24.39
C GLY A 33 11.05 9.37 23.94
N VAL A 34 10.05 9.75 23.13
CA VAL A 34 9.81 11.15 22.74
C VAL A 34 9.54 12.04 23.96
N GLN A 35 8.78 11.54 24.93
CA GLN A 35 8.50 12.26 26.18
C GLN A 35 9.78 12.47 27.01
N ASN A 36 10.59 11.43 27.18
CA ASN A 36 11.86 11.50 27.92
C ASN A 36 12.88 12.42 27.25
N ALA A 37 12.83 12.53 25.91
CA ALA A 37 13.63 13.48 25.14
C ALA A 37 13.09 14.92 25.21
N GLY A 38 11.94 15.16 25.85
CA GLY A 38 11.31 16.49 25.92
C GLY A 38 10.75 16.98 24.58
N ARG A 39 10.49 16.08 23.62
CA ARG A 39 10.09 16.43 22.24
C ARG A 39 8.60 16.19 21.95
N SER A 40 7.77 16.02 22.98
CA SER A 40 6.33 15.75 22.81
C SER A 40 5.54 16.90 22.15
N SER A 41 6.08 18.13 22.15
CA SER A 41 5.50 19.27 21.42
C SER A 41 5.77 19.21 19.92
N ASP A 42 6.83 18.52 19.49
CA ASP A 42 7.33 18.61 18.11
C ASP A 42 7.13 17.29 17.36
N VAL A 43 7.03 16.18 18.09
CA VAL A 43 6.93 14.83 17.52
C VAL A 43 5.67 14.13 18.00
N ARG A 44 4.86 13.66 17.04
CA ARG A 44 3.65 12.88 17.32
C ARG A 44 3.80 11.43 16.88
N ILE A 45 3.66 10.50 17.84
CA ILE A 45 3.60 9.06 17.56
C ILE A 45 2.13 8.61 17.48
N ASN A 46 1.74 8.13 16.30
CA ASN A 46 0.42 7.65 15.95
C ASN A 46 0.41 6.14 15.71
N LYS A 47 -0.74 5.54 16.02
CA LYS A 47 -1.10 4.23 15.50
C LYS A 47 -1.63 4.39 14.09
N SER A 48 -1.42 3.39 13.25
CA SER A 48 -2.03 3.28 11.94
C SER A 48 -2.74 1.94 11.77
N GLY A 49 -3.73 1.92 10.88
CA GLY A 49 -4.20 0.68 10.27
C GLY A 49 -3.10 0.00 9.43
N CYS A 50 -3.46 -1.07 8.73
CA CYS A 50 -2.53 -1.79 7.86
C CYS A 50 -1.99 -0.87 6.75
N PHE A 51 -0.68 -0.82 6.54
CA PHE A 51 -0.07 -0.12 5.40
C PHE A 51 -0.08 -0.93 4.10
N SER A 52 -0.66 -2.14 4.11
CA SER A 52 -0.69 -3.07 2.98
C SER A 52 0.69 -3.50 2.48
N GLN A 53 1.73 -3.40 3.32
CA GLN A 53 3.10 -3.87 3.03
C GLN A 53 3.41 -5.21 3.73
N CYS A 54 2.42 -6.11 3.76
CA CYS A 54 2.54 -7.42 4.40
C CYS A 54 3.73 -8.21 3.86
N GLY A 55 4.45 -8.91 4.75
CA GLY A 55 5.71 -9.59 4.42
C GLY A 55 6.96 -8.74 4.62
N HIS A 56 6.81 -7.45 4.94
CA HIS A 56 7.91 -6.56 5.30
C HIS A 56 7.78 -6.00 6.72
N GLY A 57 6.73 -6.35 7.45
CA GLY A 57 6.46 -5.82 8.78
C GLY A 57 7.45 -6.31 9.85
N PRO A 58 7.40 -5.73 11.06
CA PRO A 58 6.64 -4.54 11.43
C PRO A 58 7.11 -3.27 10.69
N MET A 59 6.15 -2.40 10.35
CA MET A 59 6.38 -1.19 9.54
C MET A 59 6.24 0.09 10.37
N ILE A 60 7.12 1.06 10.13
CA ILE A 60 7.05 2.42 10.70
C ILE A 60 7.30 3.43 9.58
N VAL A 61 6.55 4.53 9.52
CA VAL A 61 6.82 5.65 8.61
C VAL A 61 6.99 6.96 9.36
N VAL A 62 7.91 7.81 8.91
CA VAL A 62 8.22 9.11 9.49
C VAL A 62 8.04 10.20 8.44
N TYR A 63 7.17 11.16 8.73
CA TYR A 63 6.92 12.36 7.92
C TYR A 63 7.41 13.61 8.64
N PRO A 64 7.88 14.65 7.91
CA PRO A 64 7.81 14.84 6.45
C PRO A 64 8.92 14.15 5.64
N ASP A 65 9.85 13.46 6.31
CA ASP A 65 11.04 12.86 5.71
C ASP A 65 10.77 11.77 4.66
N ASP A 66 9.53 11.27 4.58
CA ASP A 66 9.10 10.14 3.72
C ASP A 66 10.01 8.91 3.86
N VAL A 67 10.37 8.60 5.11
CA VAL A 67 11.20 7.44 5.43
C VAL A 67 10.34 6.34 6.00
N TRP A 68 10.41 5.19 5.35
CA TRP A 68 9.75 3.96 5.74
C TRP A 68 10.77 2.97 6.29
N TYR A 69 10.43 2.35 7.41
CA TYR A 69 11.17 1.27 8.03
C TYR A 69 10.39 -0.04 7.94
N ALA A 70 11.09 -1.10 7.60
CA ALA A 70 10.57 -2.45 7.47
C ALA A 70 11.37 -3.44 8.33
N GLY A 71 10.71 -4.52 8.75
CA GLY A 71 11.32 -5.57 9.57
C GLY A 71 11.77 -5.08 10.94
N VAL A 72 11.14 -4.02 11.45
CA VAL A 72 11.54 -3.36 12.69
C VAL A 72 11.36 -4.31 13.87
N ARG A 73 12.39 -4.46 14.69
CA ARG A 73 12.34 -5.18 15.97
C ARG A 73 12.25 -4.20 17.12
N GLU A 74 11.83 -4.67 18.29
CA GLU A 74 11.77 -3.82 19.49
C GLU A 74 13.15 -3.23 19.84
N SER A 75 14.22 -3.99 19.64
CA SER A 75 15.61 -3.56 19.84
C SER A 75 16.05 -2.42 18.90
N ASP A 76 15.38 -2.23 17.76
CA ASP A 76 15.71 -1.19 16.79
C ASP A 76 15.07 0.16 17.17
N LEU A 77 14.08 0.19 18.07
CA LEU A 77 13.29 1.38 18.38
C LEU A 77 14.12 2.51 19.00
N ASP A 78 15.11 2.17 19.81
CA ASP A 78 16.02 3.17 20.42
C ASP A 78 16.86 3.87 19.35
N GLU A 79 17.38 3.12 18.36
CA GLU A 79 18.16 3.69 17.25
C GLU A 79 17.26 4.55 16.33
N ILE A 80 16.07 4.05 15.96
CA ILE A 80 15.10 4.83 15.16
C ILE A 80 14.73 6.12 15.90
N LEU A 81 14.49 6.05 17.20
CA LEU A 81 14.16 7.21 18.01
C LEU A 81 15.30 8.22 18.04
N THR A 82 16.48 7.80 18.49
CA THR A 82 17.60 8.69 18.77
C THR A 82 18.24 9.23 17.48
N SER A 83 18.54 8.36 16.52
CA SER A 83 19.17 8.75 15.26
C SER A 83 18.22 9.54 14.38
N HIS A 84 17.01 9.01 14.15
CA HIS A 84 16.12 9.57 13.14
C HIS A 84 15.08 10.50 13.73
N ILE A 85 14.20 10.02 14.61
CA ILE A 85 13.04 10.79 15.08
C ILE A 85 13.46 12.04 15.87
N ILE A 86 14.56 11.98 16.62
CA ILE A 86 15.10 13.11 17.37
C ILE A 86 16.26 13.77 16.61
N GLY A 87 17.21 12.97 16.11
CA GLY A 87 18.45 13.44 15.49
C GLY A 87 18.37 13.78 14.00
N GLY A 88 17.28 13.42 13.31
CA GLY A 88 17.06 13.74 11.90
C GLY A 88 17.81 12.84 10.89
N ASN A 89 18.53 11.82 11.34
CA ASN A 89 19.33 10.94 10.49
C ASN A 89 18.67 9.56 10.34
N PRO A 90 18.15 9.19 9.15
CA PRO A 90 17.52 7.91 8.91
C PRO A 90 18.42 6.69 9.18
N VAL A 91 17.82 5.60 9.65
CA VAL A 91 18.51 4.33 9.89
C VAL A 91 18.50 3.49 8.61
N GLU A 92 19.47 3.73 7.72
CA GLU A 92 19.47 3.17 6.35
C GLU A 92 19.39 1.63 6.29
N ARG A 93 19.94 0.92 7.29
CA ARG A 93 19.86 -0.56 7.34
C ARG A 93 18.44 -1.10 7.48
N LEU A 94 17.51 -0.29 7.98
CA LEU A 94 16.09 -0.64 8.18
C LEU A 94 15.19 -0.06 7.09
N ARG A 95 15.75 0.71 6.16
CA ARG A 95 14.97 1.42 5.16
C ARG A 95 14.22 0.43 4.29
N TYR A 96 12.91 0.64 4.19
CA TYR A 96 12.04 -0.16 3.35
C TYR A 96 12.47 -0.01 1.88
N ASP A 97 12.72 -1.15 1.25
CA ASP A 97 13.03 -1.26 -0.16
C ASP A 97 11.89 -2.04 -0.84
N PRO A 98 11.00 -1.38 -1.60
CA PRO A 98 9.89 -2.04 -2.26
C PRO A 98 10.34 -3.06 -3.32
N GLY A 99 11.59 -2.97 -3.80
CA GLY A 99 12.17 -3.90 -4.76
C GLY A 99 12.73 -5.18 -4.14
N LYS A 100 12.81 -5.29 -2.81
CA LYS A 100 13.40 -6.45 -2.11
C LYS A 100 12.35 -7.14 -1.24
N PRO A 101 12.09 -8.45 -1.44
CA PRO A 101 11.26 -9.24 -0.54
C PRO A 101 11.70 -9.07 0.92
N GLY A 102 10.76 -8.74 1.81
CA GLY A 102 11.06 -8.55 3.22
C GLY A 102 11.50 -9.85 3.91
N PRO A 103 12.27 -9.76 5.02
CA PRO A 103 12.77 -10.94 5.74
C PRO A 103 11.64 -11.76 6.38
N ASN A 104 10.49 -11.13 6.62
CA ASN A 104 9.29 -11.74 7.17
C ASN A 104 8.26 -12.07 6.07
N LYS A 105 8.71 -12.20 4.81
CA LYS A 105 7.87 -12.73 3.74
C LYS A 105 7.45 -14.12 4.18
N ILE A 106 6.17 -14.29 4.50
CA ILE A 106 5.60 -15.59 4.81
C ILE A 106 5.84 -16.47 3.57
N VAL A 107 6.84 -17.35 3.67
CA VAL A 107 7.18 -18.29 2.61
C VAL A 107 6.13 -19.39 2.67
N GLY A 108 4.99 -19.11 2.04
CA GLY A 108 3.90 -20.06 1.80
C GLY A 108 2.86 -20.09 2.90
N GLU A 109 1.75 -19.38 2.67
CA GLU A 109 0.44 -20.01 2.80
C GLU A 109 -0.34 -19.76 1.49
N LYS A 110 -0.23 -20.69 0.54
CA LYS A 110 -1.49 -21.22 0.00
C LYS A 110 -2.08 -22.01 1.15
N LYS A 111 -3.41 -21.99 1.33
CA LYS A 111 -4.10 -22.94 2.21
C LYS A 111 -3.44 -24.33 2.12
N GLY A 112 -2.79 -24.70 3.23
CA GLY A 112 -2.34 -26.05 3.61
C GLY A 112 -1.11 -26.62 2.91
N ALA A 113 -0.07 -26.93 3.70
CA ALA A 113 0.50 -28.27 3.76
C ALA A 113 1.52 -28.42 4.91
N GLU A 114 1.19 -29.26 5.91
CA GLU A 114 2.19 -30.05 6.62
C GLU A 114 2.08 -31.51 6.15
N GLY A 115 3.23 -32.16 5.90
CA GLY A 115 3.37 -33.62 5.96
C GLY A 115 3.90 -34.37 4.73
N ARG A 116 5.24 -34.49 4.67
CA ARG A 116 6.05 -35.62 4.14
C ARG A 116 6.19 -35.84 2.61
N ALA A 117 7.44 -36.03 2.19
CA ALA A 117 7.96 -36.27 0.83
C ALA A 117 7.55 -37.61 0.20
N PRO A 118 7.97 -37.91 -1.05
CA PRO A 118 7.92 -37.12 -2.29
C PRO A 118 7.10 -37.88 -3.36
N ALA A 119 6.38 -37.18 -4.23
CA ALA A 119 5.86 -37.80 -5.45
C ALA A 119 5.80 -36.78 -6.59
N SER A 120 6.62 -37.07 -7.60
CA SER A 120 6.59 -36.66 -9.00
C SER A 120 5.44 -35.74 -9.45
N ASP A 121 5.85 -34.57 -9.95
CA ASP A 121 5.49 -33.99 -11.26
C ASP A 121 4.02 -34.07 -11.71
N VAL A 122 3.21 -33.05 -11.42
CA VAL A 122 2.12 -32.53 -12.30
C VAL A 122 1.83 -31.05 -11.98
N GLY A 123 1.88 -30.17 -13.00
CA GLY A 123 1.77 -28.70 -12.87
C GLY A 123 0.39 -28.12 -12.48
N ARG A 124 0.41 -26.91 -11.90
CA ARG A 124 -0.77 -26.06 -11.68
C ARG A 124 -0.46 -24.62 -12.11
N ALA A 125 -1.19 -24.12 -13.12
CA ALA A 125 -1.03 -22.79 -13.70
C ALA A 125 -1.38 -21.65 -12.72
N GLY A 126 -0.66 -20.53 -12.81
CA GLY A 126 -0.91 -19.29 -12.04
C GLY A 126 -2.17 -18.54 -12.47
N PRO A 127 -2.47 -17.36 -11.87
CA PRO A 127 -3.66 -16.57 -12.25
C PRO A 127 -3.66 -16.27 -13.74
N ALA A 128 -4.82 -16.42 -14.37
CA ALA A 128 -4.98 -16.20 -15.81
C ALA A 128 -4.96 -14.69 -16.08
N TRP A 129 -3.83 -14.18 -16.55
CA TRP A 129 -3.72 -12.81 -17.05
C TRP A 129 -4.62 -12.62 -18.27
N LYS A 130 -5.45 -11.58 -18.22
CA LYS A 130 -6.37 -11.20 -19.29
C LYS A 130 -5.88 -9.91 -19.91
N ARG A 131 -5.78 -9.90 -21.24
CA ARG A 131 -5.41 -8.70 -21.99
C ARG A 131 -6.52 -7.66 -21.85
N VAL A 132 -6.14 -6.40 -21.63
CA VAL A 132 -7.05 -5.25 -21.55
C VAL A 132 -6.97 -4.45 -22.85
N CYS A 133 -5.87 -3.73 -23.05
CA CYS A 133 -5.68 -2.77 -24.14
C CYS A 133 -4.19 -2.51 -24.39
N ARG A 134 -3.87 -1.75 -25.43
CA ARG A 134 -2.52 -1.21 -25.60
C ARG A 134 -2.28 -0.05 -24.64
N SER A 135 -1.04 0.14 -24.18
CA SER A 135 -0.71 1.23 -23.26
C SER A 135 -0.90 2.62 -23.88
N ASP A 136 -0.83 2.74 -25.21
CA ASP A 136 -1.08 4.00 -25.92
C ASP A 136 -2.58 4.37 -26.07
N GLU A 137 -3.50 3.46 -25.76
CA GLU A 137 -4.94 3.75 -25.72
C GLU A 137 -5.35 4.55 -24.48
N VAL A 138 -4.49 4.62 -23.46
CA VAL A 138 -4.68 5.41 -22.24
C VAL A 138 -3.48 6.34 -22.07
N PRO A 139 -3.50 7.54 -22.68
CA PRO A 139 -2.41 8.52 -22.59
C PRO A 139 -2.08 8.89 -21.14
N ALA A 140 -0.92 9.51 -20.93
CA ALA A 140 -0.53 10.03 -19.62
C ALA A 140 -1.60 10.97 -19.05
N ASN A 141 -1.96 10.77 -17.79
CA ASN A 141 -3.07 11.44 -17.10
C ASN A 141 -4.47 11.16 -17.71
N GLY A 142 -4.60 10.06 -18.45
CA GLY A 142 -5.86 9.56 -18.97
C GLY A 142 -6.36 8.35 -18.17
N MET A 143 -7.66 8.09 -18.33
CA MET A 143 -8.30 6.87 -17.85
C MET A 143 -9.37 6.40 -18.84
N LYS A 144 -9.65 5.10 -18.85
CA LYS A 144 -10.66 4.49 -19.74
C LYS A 144 -11.11 3.14 -19.20
N ALA A 145 -12.40 2.83 -19.29
CA ALA A 145 -12.91 1.51 -18.95
C ALA A 145 -12.84 0.54 -20.15
N PHE A 146 -12.57 -0.73 -19.85
CA PHE A 146 -12.50 -1.79 -20.84
C PHE A 146 -13.25 -3.03 -20.32
N PRO A 147 -14.10 -3.65 -21.15
CA PRO A 147 -14.73 -4.92 -20.79
C PRO A 147 -13.70 -6.06 -20.88
N VAL A 148 -13.50 -6.78 -19.78
CA VAL A 148 -12.58 -7.93 -19.69
C VAL A 148 -13.33 -9.09 -19.05
N ASP A 149 -13.59 -10.15 -19.82
CA ASP A 149 -14.34 -11.34 -19.37
C ASP A 149 -15.66 -11.03 -18.64
N GLY A 150 -16.37 -9.98 -19.08
CA GLY A 150 -17.67 -9.57 -18.52
C GLY A 150 -17.59 -8.65 -17.30
N VAL A 151 -16.38 -8.21 -16.92
CA VAL A 151 -16.15 -7.19 -15.88
C VAL A 151 -15.58 -5.94 -16.54
N ASP A 152 -16.16 -4.78 -16.24
CA ASP A 152 -15.60 -3.50 -16.70
C ASP A 152 -14.47 -3.06 -15.77
N VAL A 153 -13.28 -2.93 -16.36
CA VAL A 153 -12.04 -2.54 -15.67
C VAL A 153 -11.64 -1.14 -16.09
N LEU A 154 -11.54 -0.23 -15.13
CA LEU A 154 -10.98 1.10 -15.36
C LEU A 154 -9.45 1.01 -15.32
N ILE A 155 -8.81 1.40 -16.41
CA ILE A 155 -7.37 1.67 -16.45
C ILE A 155 -7.17 3.16 -16.22
N VAL A 156 -6.28 3.51 -15.28
CA VAL A 156 -5.86 4.89 -15.03
C VAL A 156 -4.35 4.97 -15.24
N HIS A 157 -3.91 5.97 -16.00
CA HIS A 157 -2.50 6.24 -16.24
C HIS A 157 -2.09 7.49 -15.48
N THR A 158 -1.26 7.34 -14.45
CA THR A 158 -0.80 8.44 -13.58
C THR A 158 0.22 9.37 -14.25
N GLY A 159 0.59 9.08 -15.50
CA GLY A 159 1.75 9.65 -16.20
C GLY A 159 3.06 8.92 -15.90
N GLU A 160 3.14 8.18 -14.79
CA GLU A 160 4.31 7.38 -14.40
C GLU A 160 4.04 5.87 -14.47
N ALA A 161 2.80 5.46 -14.17
CA ALA A 161 2.40 4.07 -14.09
C ALA A 161 0.93 3.89 -14.44
N PHE A 162 0.56 2.64 -14.73
CA PHE A 162 -0.83 2.22 -14.88
C PHE A 162 -1.33 1.54 -13.60
N VAL A 163 -2.58 1.80 -13.28
CA VAL A 163 -3.34 1.11 -12.23
C VAL A 163 -4.69 0.67 -12.80
N ALA A 164 -5.28 -0.35 -12.19
CA ALA A 164 -6.55 -0.91 -12.63
C ALA A 164 -7.53 -1.04 -11.46
N TYR A 165 -8.77 -0.62 -11.66
CA TYR A 165 -9.85 -0.68 -10.66
C TYR A 165 -11.16 -1.17 -11.26
N GLN A 166 -12.13 -1.50 -10.41
CA GLN A 166 -13.53 -1.54 -10.80
C GLN A 166 -13.92 -0.26 -11.57
N ALA A 167 -14.71 -0.37 -12.63
CA ALA A 167 -15.09 0.80 -13.44
C ALA A 167 -16.18 1.68 -12.83
N LEU A 168 -16.89 1.19 -11.82
CA LEU A 168 -18.01 1.89 -11.21
C LEU A 168 -17.67 2.40 -9.81
N CYS A 169 -18.11 3.62 -9.53
CA CYS A 169 -18.01 4.24 -8.21
C CYS A 169 -18.74 3.38 -7.18
N PRO A 170 -18.10 3.03 -6.04
CA PRO A 170 -18.71 2.16 -5.04
C PRO A 170 -19.89 2.80 -4.29
N HIS A 171 -20.14 4.10 -4.48
CA HIS A 171 -21.30 4.80 -3.90
C HIS A 171 -22.61 4.42 -4.62
N GLU A 172 -22.77 4.82 -5.89
CA GLU A 172 -24.01 4.62 -6.66
C GLU A 172 -23.78 4.10 -8.08
N ALA A 173 -22.70 3.33 -8.28
CA ALA A 173 -22.41 2.62 -9.52
C ALA A 173 -22.28 3.53 -10.76
N VAL A 174 -21.83 4.78 -10.57
CA VAL A 174 -21.54 5.73 -11.66
C VAL A 174 -20.20 5.39 -12.34
N ALA A 175 -20.13 5.52 -13.66
CA ALA A 175 -18.92 5.25 -14.43
C ALA A 175 -17.78 6.20 -14.07
N LEU A 176 -16.70 5.67 -13.49
CA LEU A 176 -15.54 6.46 -13.07
C LEU A 176 -14.75 7.02 -14.25
N GLU A 177 -14.85 6.43 -15.44
CA GLU A 177 -14.22 6.96 -16.66
C GLU A 177 -14.76 8.34 -17.08
N GLN A 178 -15.94 8.73 -16.58
CA GLN A 178 -16.51 10.07 -16.78
C GLN A 178 -16.02 11.09 -15.74
N GLY A 179 -15.22 10.63 -14.76
CA GLY A 179 -14.63 11.47 -13.73
C GLY A 179 -13.44 12.30 -14.23
N VAL A 180 -12.67 12.82 -13.28
CA VAL A 180 -11.38 13.49 -13.54
C VAL A 180 -10.31 12.96 -12.61
N HIS A 181 -9.05 12.98 -13.04
CA HIS A 181 -7.92 12.77 -12.14
C HIS A 181 -6.74 13.67 -12.49
N ASP A 182 -5.91 13.96 -11.51
CA ASP A 182 -4.67 14.75 -11.66
C ASP A 182 -3.40 13.89 -11.55
N GLY A 183 -3.56 12.56 -11.55
CA GLY A 183 -2.49 11.58 -11.36
C GLY A 183 -2.25 11.20 -9.89
N SER A 184 -2.83 11.94 -8.95
CA SER A 184 -2.81 11.64 -7.51
C SER A 184 -4.21 11.33 -6.97
N VAL A 185 -5.21 12.10 -7.36
CA VAL A 185 -6.61 11.96 -6.92
C VAL A 185 -7.53 11.74 -8.10
N LEU A 186 -8.35 10.69 -8.04
CA LEU A 186 -9.48 10.44 -8.93
C LEU A 186 -10.74 10.97 -8.28
N THR A 187 -11.49 11.82 -8.97
CA THR A 187 -12.76 12.39 -8.51
C THR A 187 -13.90 11.91 -9.38
N CYS A 188 -14.88 11.26 -8.75
CA CYS A 188 -16.18 10.98 -9.35
C CYS A 188 -17.02 12.26 -9.42
N LEU A 189 -17.52 12.64 -10.59
CA LEU A 189 -18.20 13.93 -10.78
C LEU A 189 -19.67 13.97 -10.34
N GLU A 190 -20.28 12.84 -9.97
CA GLU A 190 -21.67 12.84 -9.52
C GLU A 190 -21.80 13.42 -8.11
N HIS A 191 -21.06 12.84 -7.15
CA HIS A 191 -21.13 13.18 -5.72
C HIS A 191 -19.78 13.61 -5.14
N MET A 192 -18.80 13.87 -6.01
CA MET A 192 -17.46 14.35 -5.65
C MET A 192 -16.68 13.40 -4.72
N TRP A 193 -16.98 12.10 -4.75
CA TRP A 193 -16.16 11.11 -4.06
C TRP A 193 -14.78 11.05 -4.68
N GLN A 194 -13.77 11.12 -3.82
CA GLN A 194 -12.37 11.17 -4.20
C GLN A 194 -11.65 9.90 -3.75
N PHE A 195 -10.71 9.47 -4.58
CA PHE A 195 -9.91 8.28 -4.34
C PHE A 195 -8.46 8.58 -4.65
N ASP A 196 -7.55 8.08 -3.82
CA ASP A 196 -6.13 8.06 -4.16
C ASP A 196 -5.93 7.14 -5.37
N VAL A 197 -5.34 7.68 -6.44
CA VAL A 197 -5.20 6.95 -7.72
C VAL A 197 -4.29 5.74 -7.59
N ARG A 198 -3.30 5.76 -6.69
CA ARG A 198 -2.30 4.69 -6.60
C ARG A 198 -2.81 3.50 -5.79
N THR A 199 -3.65 3.77 -4.80
CA THR A 199 -4.08 2.78 -3.81
C THR A 199 -5.57 2.46 -3.88
N GLY A 200 -6.37 3.33 -4.50
CA GLY A 200 -7.83 3.26 -4.49
C GLY A 200 -8.44 3.66 -3.14
N ALA A 201 -7.65 4.14 -2.17
CA ALA A 201 -8.15 4.51 -0.85
C ALA A 201 -9.11 5.71 -0.95
N PRO A 202 -10.19 5.74 -0.16
CA PRO A 202 -11.10 6.87 -0.15
C PRO A 202 -10.42 8.11 0.43
N ILE A 203 -10.78 9.28 -0.10
CA ILE A 203 -10.33 10.59 0.34
C ILE A 203 -11.57 11.44 0.69
N GLY A 204 -11.47 12.22 1.76
CA GLY A 204 -12.53 13.15 2.18
C GLY A 204 -13.78 12.40 2.65
N ASP A 205 -14.90 12.70 2.00
CA ASP A 205 -16.22 12.16 2.36
C ASP A 205 -16.49 10.76 1.77
N ALA A 206 -15.57 10.20 0.98
CA ALA A 206 -15.71 8.83 0.48
C ALA A 206 -15.63 7.83 1.65
N GLU A 207 -16.64 6.98 1.78
CA GLU A 207 -16.72 6.03 2.90
C GLU A 207 -16.01 4.70 2.61
N THR A 208 -15.84 4.36 1.33
CA THR A 208 -15.21 3.12 0.88
C THR A 208 -14.34 3.35 -0.36
N GLY A 209 -13.30 2.54 -0.51
CA GLY A 209 -12.32 2.65 -1.59
C GLY A 209 -12.66 1.85 -2.84
N LEU A 210 -11.81 1.97 -3.85
CA LEU A 210 -11.87 1.21 -5.10
C LEU A 210 -11.25 -0.18 -4.95
N THR A 211 -11.91 -1.19 -5.49
CA THR A 211 -11.35 -2.53 -5.66
C THR A 211 -10.34 -2.51 -6.81
N GLY A 212 -9.07 -2.73 -6.49
CA GLY A 212 -7.98 -2.79 -7.46
C GLY A 212 -7.80 -4.17 -8.09
N TYR A 213 -7.42 -4.19 -9.35
CA TYR A 213 -6.95 -5.39 -10.05
C TYR A 213 -5.44 -5.35 -10.19
N ARG A 214 -4.79 -6.52 -10.06
CA ARG A 214 -3.37 -6.61 -10.39
C ARG A 214 -3.19 -6.34 -11.88
N LEU A 215 -2.28 -5.43 -12.20
CA LEU A 215 -1.96 -5.04 -13.56
C LEU A 215 -0.48 -5.34 -13.87
N LYS A 216 -0.21 -5.66 -15.13
CA LYS A 216 1.14 -5.65 -15.69
C LYS A 216 1.11 -5.07 -17.10
N GLU A 217 2.23 -4.49 -17.50
CA GLU A 217 2.49 -4.12 -18.89
C GLU A 217 3.55 -5.05 -19.48
N GLU A 218 3.28 -5.61 -20.66
CA GLU A 218 4.24 -6.43 -21.41
C GLU A 218 4.24 -5.99 -22.86
N ARG A 219 5.38 -5.46 -23.34
CA ARG A 219 5.58 -5.05 -24.75
C ARG A 219 4.50 -4.08 -25.28
N GLY A 220 4.07 -3.13 -24.44
CA GLY A 220 3.06 -2.12 -24.80
C GLY A 220 1.60 -2.59 -24.69
N GLU A 221 1.36 -3.75 -24.08
CA GLU A 221 0.03 -4.30 -23.84
C GLU A 221 -0.21 -4.41 -22.33
N LEU A 222 -1.38 -3.97 -21.88
CA LEU A 222 -1.82 -4.03 -20.49
C LEU A 222 -2.62 -5.31 -20.24
N TYR A 223 -2.34 -5.95 -19.11
CA TYR A 223 -3.02 -7.16 -18.66
C TYR A 223 -3.46 -7.00 -17.22
N VAL A 224 -4.60 -7.59 -16.89
CA VAL A 224 -5.08 -7.69 -15.51
C VAL A 224 -5.28 -9.14 -15.08
N ALA A 225 -5.08 -9.41 -13.80
CA ALA A 225 -5.50 -10.65 -13.18
C ALA A 225 -6.84 -10.40 -12.48
N LEU A 226 -7.92 -10.88 -13.10
CA LEU A 226 -9.24 -10.94 -12.46
C LEU A 226 -9.22 -12.13 -11.50
N GLU A 227 -9.45 -11.88 -10.21
CA GLU A 227 -9.65 -12.97 -9.25
C GLU A 227 -11.07 -13.50 -9.48
N GLY A 228 -11.18 -14.77 -9.87
CA GLY A 228 -12.45 -15.46 -10.10
C GLY A 228 -13.08 -16.00 -8.82
#